data_AF-A0A1G6LKT3-F1
#
_entry.id   AF-A0A1G6LKT3-F1
#
_cell.length_a   1.000
_cell.length_b   1.000
_cell.length_c   1.000
_cell.angle_alpha   90.00
_cell.angle_beta   90.00
_cell.angle_gamma   90.00
#
_symmetry.space_group_name_H-M   'P 1'
#
loop_
_entity.id
_entity.type
_entity.pdbx_description
1 polymer ?
#
loop_
_entity_poly.entity_id
_entity_poly.type
_entity_poly.pdbx_seq_one_letter_code
_entity_poly.pdbx_strand_id
1 'polypeptide(L)'
;MRGIPSLPRMASEAIVLKASPAVDEMQAQARRVLAAGPLPWSDQIIQHHRYMITNLIDDFLDKEEDGEAYFLANSIVHDLAVFTLRTSKHWIGSGKWMFRELHDLDPELASRFEHSLTAFYQLHDKRAMVQLADECLKPFGGRLFEGYYLG
;
A
#
# COMPACT_ATOMS: atom_id res chain seq x y z
N MET A 1 6.63 -2.21 12.71
CA MET A 1 6.70 -3.53 12.03
C MET A 1 6.14 -3.39 10.61
N ARG A 2 6.82 -3.95 9.58
CA ARG A 2 6.53 -3.73 8.15
C ARG A 2 5.08 -4.04 7.72
N GLY A 3 4.39 -4.96 8.40
CA GLY A 3 3.01 -5.33 8.04
C GLY A 3 2.94 -6.27 6.85
N ILE A 4 3.97 -7.08 6.64
CA ILE A 4 3.98 -8.17 5.68
C ILE A 4 3.81 -9.48 6.48
N PRO A 5 2.74 -10.26 6.28
CA PRO A 5 2.43 -11.41 7.12
C PRO A 5 3.05 -12.71 6.58
N SER A 6 4.34 -12.70 6.20
CA SER A 6 4.96 -13.85 5.53
C SER A 6 4.86 -15.16 6.32
N LEU A 7 5.25 -15.16 7.61
CA LEU A 7 5.23 -16.36 8.44
C LEU A 7 3.78 -16.83 8.77
N PRO A 8 2.85 -15.96 9.19
CA PRO A 8 1.44 -16.36 9.33
C PRO A 8 0.86 -16.92 8.04
N ARG A 9 1.13 -16.31 6.87
CA ARG A 9 0.62 -16.80 5.60
C ARG A 9 1.16 -18.19 5.26
N MET A 10 2.49 -18.36 5.35
CA MET A 10 3.15 -19.67 5.17
C MET A 10 2.57 -20.75 6.08
N ALA A 11 2.39 -20.45 7.37
CA ALA A 11 1.85 -21.42 8.31
C ALA A 11 0.38 -21.75 8.02
N SER A 12 -0.44 -20.75 7.67
CA SER A 12 -1.87 -20.94 7.41
C SER A 12 -2.17 -21.74 6.14
N GLU A 13 -1.33 -21.59 5.11
CA GLU A 13 -1.49 -22.21 3.78
C GLU A 13 -0.67 -23.50 3.64
N ALA A 14 0.08 -23.90 4.67
CA ALA A 14 0.97 -25.05 4.63
C ALA A 14 0.20 -26.36 4.35
N ILE A 15 0.79 -27.20 3.49
CA ILE A 15 0.36 -28.58 3.29
C ILE A 15 0.91 -29.43 4.45
N VAL A 16 0.02 -30.07 5.19
CA VAL A 16 0.40 -30.89 6.35
C VAL A 16 0.93 -32.25 5.88
N LEU A 17 2.22 -32.51 6.11
CA LEU A 17 2.85 -33.81 5.82
C LEU A 17 2.67 -34.83 6.95
N LYS A 18 2.55 -34.36 8.20
CA LYS A 18 2.30 -35.19 9.38
C LYS A 18 1.38 -34.45 10.34
N ALA A 19 0.20 -35.01 10.58
CA ALA A 19 -0.78 -34.43 11.49
C ALA A 19 -0.31 -34.50 12.94
N SER A 20 -0.55 -33.43 13.69
CA SER A 20 -0.46 -33.41 15.16
C SER A 20 -1.29 -32.23 15.69
N PRO A 21 -1.77 -32.30 16.95
CA PRO A 21 -2.52 -31.19 17.55
C PRO A 21 -1.77 -29.85 17.52
N ALA A 22 -0.44 -29.87 17.60
CA ALA A 22 0.39 -28.68 17.51
C ALA A 22 0.35 -28.03 16.12
N VAL A 23 0.20 -28.82 15.04
CA VAL A 23 0.05 -28.29 13.67
C VAL A 23 -1.29 -27.58 13.53
N ASP A 24 -2.37 -28.18 14.06
CA ASP A 24 -3.71 -27.57 14.02
C ASP A 24 -3.75 -26.25 14.80
N GLU A 25 -3.14 -26.23 15.98
CA GLU A 25 -3.02 -25.02 16.81
C GLU A 25 -2.21 -23.93 16.10
N MET A 26 -1.07 -24.28 15.50
CA MET A 26 -0.23 -23.35 14.75
C MET A 26 -1.01 -22.74 13.56
N GLN A 27 -1.71 -23.57 12.77
CA GLN A 27 -2.51 -23.07 11.65
C GLN A 27 -3.67 -22.19 12.11
N ALA A 28 -4.34 -22.55 13.22
CA ALA A 28 -5.40 -21.74 13.80
C ALA A 28 -4.88 -20.41 14.33
N GLN A 29 -3.71 -20.39 14.98
CA GLN A 29 -3.05 -19.15 15.41
C GLN A 29 -2.67 -18.27 14.22
N ALA A 30 -2.09 -18.86 13.17
CA ALA A 30 -1.71 -18.15 11.96
C ALA A 30 -2.92 -17.48 11.29
N ARG A 31 -4.03 -18.21 11.14
CA ARG A 31 -5.31 -17.67 10.64
C ARG A 31 -5.86 -16.54 11.51
N ARG A 32 -5.77 -16.66 12.85
CA ARG A 32 -6.17 -15.59 13.78
C ARG A 32 -5.32 -14.33 13.60
N VAL A 33 -4.01 -14.48 13.46
CA VAL A 33 -3.10 -13.33 13.21
C VAL A 33 -3.43 -12.67 11.88
N LEU A 34 -3.64 -13.46 10.81
CA LEU A 34 -3.99 -12.92 9.50
C LEU A 34 -5.31 -12.14 9.56
N ALA A 35 -6.34 -12.70 10.20
CA ALA A 35 -7.63 -12.04 10.36
C ALA A 35 -7.57 -10.77 11.21
N ALA A 36 -6.62 -10.65 12.13
CA ALA A 36 -6.48 -9.47 13.00
C ALA A 36 -5.88 -8.25 12.29
N GLY A 37 -5.16 -8.44 11.17
CA GLY A 37 -4.46 -7.35 10.48
C GLY A 37 -3.20 -6.85 11.23
N PRO A 38 -2.40 -5.97 10.62
CA PRO A 38 -1.29 -5.32 11.28
C PRO A 38 -1.77 -4.33 12.36
N LEU A 39 -0.88 -4.03 13.31
CA LEU A 39 -1.08 -2.93 14.24
C LEU A 39 -1.30 -1.60 13.48
N PRO A 40 -2.23 -0.74 13.94
CA PRO A 40 -2.46 0.56 13.33
C PRO A 40 -1.19 1.41 13.37
N TRP A 41 -1.04 2.27 12.37
CA TRP A 41 -0.09 3.36 12.44
C TRP A 41 -0.55 4.42 13.44
N SER A 42 0.41 5.10 14.06
CA SER A 42 0.14 6.31 14.82
C SER A 42 -0.14 7.48 13.88
N ASP A 43 -0.81 8.51 14.37
CA ASP A 43 -1.10 9.72 13.59
C ASP A 43 0.18 10.37 13.04
N GLN A 44 1.28 10.32 13.79
CA GLN A 44 2.58 10.83 13.34
C GLN A 44 3.10 10.06 12.10
N ILE A 45 2.95 8.73 12.07
CA ILE A 45 3.36 7.93 10.90
C ILE A 45 2.45 8.23 9.71
N ILE A 46 1.14 8.39 9.94
CA ILE A 46 0.18 8.76 8.90
C ILE A 46 0.56 10.13 8.30
N GLN A 47 0.82 11.14 9.14
CA GLN A 47 1.25 12.47 8.70
C GLN A 47 2.56 12.41 7.90
N HIS A 48 3.54 11.64 8.37
CA HIS A 48 4.81 11.46 7.66
C HIS A 48 4.60 10.89 6.25
N HIS A 49 3.85 9.80 6.11
CA HIS A 49 3.57 9.22 4.79
C HIS A 49 2.74 10.16 3.90
N ARG A 50 1.76 10.89 4.45
CA ARG A 50 1.01 11.90 3.71
C ARG A 50 1.95 12.96 3.12
N TYR A 51 2.88 13.47 3.92
CA TYR A 51 3.88 14.43 3.48
C TYR A 51 4.79 13.86 2.39
N MET A 52 5.33 12.66 2.58
CA MET A 52 6.21 12.01 1.58
C MET A 52 5.51 11.79 0.24
N ILE A 53 4.27 11.29 0.25
CA ILE A 53 3.48 11.10 -0.97
C ILE A 53 3.17 12.45 -1.62
N THR A 54 2.87 13.47 -0.82
CA THR A 54 2.60 14.82 -1.32
C THR A 54 3.80 15.39 -2.07
N ASN A 55 5.01 15.27 -1.52
CA ASN A 55 6.24 15.69 -2.19
C ASN A 55 6.50 14.91 -3.49
N LEU A 56 6.30 13.59 -3.47
CA LEU A 56 6.46 12.77 -4.68
C LEU A 56 5.50 13.20 -5.79
N ILE A 57 4.26 13.56 -5.44
CA ILE A 57 3.27 14.07 -6.41
C ILE A 57 3.71 15.44 -6.96
N ASP A 58 4.24 16.33 -6.12
CA ASP A 58 4.75 17.64 -6.52
C ASP A 58 5.91 17.49 -7.53
N ASP A 59 6.93 16.72 -7.15
CA ASP A 59 8.06 16.40 -8.01
C ASP A 59 7.59 15.78 -9.32
N PHE A 60 6.64 14.84 -9.26
CA PHE A 60 6.12 14.15 -10.44
C PHE A 60 5.39 15.09 -11.40
N LEU A 61 4.67 16.08 -10.90
CA LEU A 61 4.00 17.07 -11.74
C LEU A 61 5.00 17.95 -12.48
N ASP A 62 6.12 18.28 -11.84
CA ASP A 62 7.16 19.18 -12.37
C ASP A 62 8.13 18.54 -13.37
N LYS A 63 8.15 17.21 -13.51
CA LYS A 63 9.05 16.51 -14.46
C LYS A 63 8.49 16.41 -15.88
N GLU A 64 9.37 16.41 -16.88
CA GLU A 64 9.01 16.00 -18.23
C GLU A 64 8.78 14.47 -18.30
N GLU A 65 8.26 13.98 -19.43
CA GLU A 65 7.87 12.58 -19.64
C GLU A 65 9.09 11.68 -19.90
N ASP A 66 9.99 11.62 -18.91
CA ASP A 66 11.29 10.95 -19.02
C ASP A 66 11.52 9.89 -17.92
N GLY A 67 12.77 9.45 -17.82
CA GLY A 67 13.18 8.46 -16.82
C GLY A 67 12.85 8.86 -15.39
N GLU A 68 12.97 10.14 -15.03
CA GLU A 68 12.67 10.59 -13.67
C GLU A 68 11.18 10.45 -13.37
N ALA A 69 10.32 10.82 -14.32
CA ALA A 69 8.87 10.65 -14.17
C ALA A 69 8.46 9.17 -14.01
N TYR A 70 9.12 8.24 -14.72
CA TYR A 70 8.86 6.80 -14.54
C TYR A 70 9.22 6.28 -13.14
N PHE A 71 10.34 6.73 -12.59
CA PHE A 71 10.76 6.35 -11.23
C PHE A 71 9.87 6.97 -10.16
N LEU A 72 9.45 8.23 -10.35
CA LEU A 72 8.50 8.90 -9.47
C LEU A 72 7.14 8.20 -9.50
N ALA A 73 6.60 7.87 -10.68
CA ALA A 73 5.34 7.15 -10.80
C ALA A 73 5.35 5.79 -10.06
N ASN A 74 6.43 5.02 -10.20
CA ASN A 74 6.58 3.77 -9.46
C ASN A 74 6.66 3.99 -7.94
N SER A 75 7.35 5.04 -7.49
CA SER A 75 7.47 5.38 -6.07
C SER A 75 6.13 5.82 -5.48
N ILE A 76 5.40 6.69 -6.19
CA ILE A 76 4.05 7.14 -5.81
C ILE A 76 3.13 5.94 -5.63
N VAL A 77 3.02 5.07 -6.63
CA VAL A 77 2.08 3.95 -6.57
C VAL A 77 2.45 2.96 -5.47
N HIS A 78 3.74 2.68 -5.27
CA HIS A 78 4.17 1.83 -4.16
C HIS A 78 3.80 2.45 -2.80
N ASP A 79 4.17 3.70 -2.56
CA ASP A 79 3.96 4.34 -1.25
C ASP A 79 2.48 4.61 -0.98
N LEU A 80 1.71 4.91 -2.01
CA LEU A 80 0.26 5.07 -1.91
C LEU A 80 -0.44 3.74 -1.61
N ALA A 81 0.00 2.63 -2.23
CA ALA A 81 -0.52 1.29 -1.92
C ALA A 81 -0.22 0.91 -0.46
N VAL A 82 1.03 1.13 -0.01
CA VAL A 82 1.41 0.91 1.39
C VAL A 82 0.56 1.76 2.32
N PHE A 83 0.40 3.06 2.03
CA PHE A 83 -0.40 3.97 2.84
C PHE A 83 -1.85 3.51 2.95
N THR A 84 -2.47 3.16 1.82
CA THR A 84 -3.89 2.79 1.76
C THR A 84 -4.16 1.48 2.51
N LEU A 85 -3.31 0.47 2.31
CA LEU A 85 -3.43 -0.80 3.02
C LEU A 85 -3.18 -0.62 4.52
N ARG A 86 -2.12 0.11 4.92
CA ARG A 86 -1.75 0.26 6.32
C ARG A 86 -2.73 1.10 7.13
N THR A 87 -3.27 2.16 6.54
CA THR A 87 -4.30 2.97 7.19
C THR A 87 -5.63 2.21 7.32
N SER A 88 -5.90 1.26 6.42
CA SER A 88 -7.04 0.33 6.50
C SER A 88 -6.82 -0.86 7.44
N LYS A 89 -5.68 -0.92 8.16
CA LYS A 89 -5.25 -2.10 8.95
C LYS A 89 -5.29 -3.39 8.11
N HIS A 90 -4.95 -3.27 6.83
CA HIS A 90 -4.75 -4.38 5.92
C HIS A 90 -3.27 -4.71 5.83
N TRP A 91 -2.96 -5.99 5.63
CA TRP A 91 -1.60 -6.43 5.36
C TRP A 91 -1.10 -5.84 4.04
N ILE A 92 0.21 -5.59 3.96
CA ILE A 92 0.88 -5.22 2.71
C ILE A 92 1.52 -6.43 2.06
N GLY A 93 1.57 -6.40 0.72
CA GLY A 93 2.21 -7.44 -0.08
C GLY A 93 3.64 -7.06 -0.47
N SER A 94 4.38 -8.04 -0.99
CA SER A 94 5.69 -7.84 -1.61
C SER A 94 5.65 -8.23 -3.08
N GLY A 95 6.21 -7.40 -3.97
CA GLY A 95 6.13 -7.59 -5.41
C GLY A 95 4.67 -7.72 -5.88
N LYS A 96 4.35 -8.75 -6.68
CA LYS A 96 2.99 -8.98 -7.21
C LYS A 96 1.91 -9.12 -6.13
N TRP A 97 2.28 -9.48 -4.90
CA TRP A 97 1.32 -9.57 -3.81
C TRP A 97 0.76 -8.22 -3.41
N MET A 98 1.46 -7.11 -3.66
CA MET A 98 0.93 -5.78 -3.36
C MET A 98 -0.42 -5.54 -4.04
N PHE A 99 -0.52 -5.88 -5.32
CA PHE A 99 -1.76 -5.77 -6.09
C PHE A 99 -2.85 -6.73 -5.58
N ARG A 100 -2.47 -7.94 -5.13
CA ARG A 100 -3.41 -8.89 -4.52
C ARG A 100 -3.98 -8.36 -3.21
N GLU A 101 -3.16 -7.76 -2.35
CA GLU A 101 -3.68 -7.16 -1.12
C GLU A 101 -4.59 -5.97 -1.40
N LEU A 102 -4.27 -5.14 -2.41
CA LEU A 102 -5.18 -4.06 -2.84
C LEU A 102 -6.52 -4.61 -3.31
N HIS A 103 -6.49 -5.68 -4.12
CA HIS A 103 -7.70 -6.32 -4.63
C HIS A 103 -8.51 -7.01 -3.52
N ASP A 104 -7.84 -7.64 -2.54
CA ASP A 104 -8.49 -8.25 -1.37
C ASP A 104 -9.14 -7.18 -0.47
N LEU A 105 -8.51 -6.00 -0.35
CA LEU A 105 -9.09 -4.86 0.35
C LEU A 105 -10.32 -4.30 -0.40
N ASP A 106 -10.15 -3.96 -1.67
CA ASP A 106 -11.17 -3.38 -2.54
C ASP A 106 -10.79 -3.57 -4.03
N PRO A 107 -11.51 -4.42 -4.79
CA PRO A 107 -11.26 -4.63 -6.22
C PRO A 107 -11.37 -3.36 -7.08
N GLU A 108 -12.25 -2.42 -6.73
CA GLU A 108 -12.41 -1.17 -7.48
C GLU A 108 -11.24 -0.22 -7.24
N LEU A 109 -10.75 -0.15 -5.99
CA LEU A 109 -9.50 0.53 -5.67
C LEU A 109 -8.32 -0.07 -6.44
N ALA A 110 -8.17 -1.40 -6.45
CA ALA A 110 -7.10 -2.06 -7.20
C ALA A 110 -7.16 -1.72 -8.70
N SER A 111 -8.36 -1.69 -9.29
CA SER A 111 -8.55 -1.27 -10.69
C SER A 111 -8.12 0.17 -10.94
N ARG A 112 -8.40 1.10 -10.01
CA ARG A 112 -7.91 2.49 -10.12
C ARG A 112 -6.38 2.59 -10.05
N PHE A 113 -5.74 1.79 -9.20
CA PHE A 113 -4.28 1.68 -9.17
C PHE A 113 -3.72 1.23 -10.52
N GLU A 114 -4.25 0.14 -11.08
CA GLU A 114 -3.86 -0.34 -12.40
C GLU A 114 -4.09 0.72 -13.49
N HIS A 115 -5.29 1.32 -13.52
CA HIS A 115 -5.64 2.36 -14.48
C HIS A 115 -4.69 3.56 -14.41
N SER A 116 -4.32 4.01 -13.21
CA SER A 116 -3.39 5.14 -13.04
C SER A 116 -2.01 4.88 -13.65
N LEU A 117 -1.49 3.65 -13.50
CA LEU A 117 -0.23 3.22 -14.10
C LEU A 117 -0.37 3.10 -15.63
N THR A 118 -1.43 2.48 -16.11
CA THR A 118 -1.68 2.30 -17.55
C THR A 118 -1.83 3.65 -18.25
N ALA A 119 -2.60 4.57 -17.69
CA ALA A 119 -2.80 5.91 -18.23
C ALA A 119 -1.47 6.66 -18.36
N PHE A 120 -0.61 6.60 -17.34
CA PHE A 120 0.69 7.25 -17.38
C PHE A 120 1.66 6.56 -18.35
N TYR A 121 1.80 5.23 -18.32
CA TYR A 121 2.79 4.56 -19.16
C TYR A 121 2.41 4.48 -20.64
N GLN A 122 1.12 4.56 -20.99
CA GLN A 122 0.68 4.50 -22.38
C GLN A 122 0.42 5.87 -22.99
N LEU A 123 -0.08 6.82 -22.19
CA LEU A 123 -0.58 8.11 -22.67
C LEU A 123 0.11 9.31 -22.00
N HIS A 124 1.08 9.06 -21.11
CA HIS A 124 1.71 10.06 -20.27
C HIS A 124 0.73 10.90 -19.43
N ASP A 125 -0.47 10.37 -19.20
CA ASP A 125 -1.49 11.06 -18.43
C ASP A 125 -1.23 10.92 -16.93
N LYS A 126 -0.68 11.99 -16.33
CA LYS A 126 -0.42 12.07 -14.90
C LYS A 126 -1.68 12.22 -14.05
N ARG A 127 -2.80 12.68 -14.63
CA ARG A 127 -4.00 13.11 -13.87
C ARG A 127 -4.63 11.96 -13.09
N ALA A 128 -4.69 10.76 -13.68
CA ALA A 128 -5.28 9.59 -13.04
C ALA A 128 -4.51 9.20 -11.76
N MET A 129 -3.19 9.28 -11.77
CA MET A 129 -2.35 8.98 -10.61
C MET A 129 -2.48 10.05 -9.51
N VAL A 130 -2.53 11.32 -9.91
CA VAL A 130 -2.73 12.45 -9.00
C VAL A 130 -4.09 12.38 -8.33
N GLN A 131 -5.15 12.09 -9.09
CA GLN A 131 -6.50 11.92 -8.57
C GLN A 131 -6.58 10.74 -7.60
N LEU A 132 -5.96 9.60 -7.94
CA LEU A 132 -5.90 8.45 -7.04
C LEU A 132 -5.21 8.79 -5.71
N ALA A 133 -4.10 9.54 -5.77
CA ALA A 133 -3.42 10.00 -4.56
C ALA A 133 -4.33 10.91 -3.71
N ASP A 134 -5.02 11.86 -4.33
CA ASP A 134 -5.95 12.75 -3.64
C ASP A 134 -7.09 11.98 -2.96
N GLU A 135 -7.68 11.01 -3.66
CA GLU A 135 -8.75 10.16 -3.13
C GLU A 135 -8.29 9.36 -1.90
N CYS A 136 -7.12 8.73 -1.97
CA CYS A 136 -6.56 7.93 -0.89
C CYS A 136 -6.14 8.78 0.33
N LEU A 137 -5.64 9.99 0.12
CA LEU A 137 -5.20 10.89 1.20
C LEU A 137 -6.36 11.66 1.84
N LYS A 138 -7.45 11.92 1.10
CA LYS A 138 -8.60 12.74 1.55
C LYS A 138 -9.18 12.35 2.92
N PRO A 139 -9.41 11.06 3.24
CA PRO A 139 -9.92 10.67 4.56
C PRO A 139 -9.00 11.05 5.73
N PHE A 140 -7.72 11.32 5.45
CA PHE A 140 -6.70 11.64 6.45
C PHE A 140 -6.31 13.13 6.43
N GLY A 141 -7.08 13.98 5.73
CA GLY A 141 -6.84 15.41 5.61
C GLY A 141 -6.22 15.84 4.28
N GLY A 142 -6.14 14.96 3.28
CA GLY A 142 -5.62 15.25 1.94
C GLY A 142 -4.09 15.37 1.89
N ARG A 143 -3.58 16.07 0.88
CA ARG A 143 -2.14 16.39 0.76
C ARG A 143 -1.64 17.19 1.97
N LEU A 144 -0.34 17.15 2.24
CA LEU A 144 0.28 17.83 3.37
C LEU A 144 1.62 18.46 2.96
N PHE A 145 1.66 19.79 2.87
CA PHE A 145 2.89 20.58 2.70
C PHE A 145 3.16 21.48 3.93
N GLU A 146 2.16 22.24 4.37
CA GLU A 146 2.30 23.21 5.46
C GLU A 146 2.23 22.55 6.85
N GLY A 147 3.10 22.98 7.76
CA GLY A 147 3.08 22.60 9.18
C GLY A 147 3.77 21.28 9.53
N TYR A 148 4.38 20.59 8.56
CA TYR A 148 5.18 19.40 8.85
C TYR A 148 6.59 19.80 9.30
N TYR A 149 6.87 19.65 10.59
CA TYR A 149 8.20 19.78 11.17
C TYR A 149 8.64 18.43 11.72
N LEU A 150 9.81 17.95 11.28
CA LEU A 150 10.52 16.87 11.99
C LEU A 150 11.06 17.44 13.30
N GLY A 151 10.23 17.36 14.35
CA GLY A 151 10.64 17.62 15.74
C GLY A 151 11.52 16.50 16.27
#